data_AF-A0A0V0QEQ3-F1
#
_entry.id   AF-A0A0V0QEQ3-F1
#
_cell.length_a   1.000
_cell.length_b   1.000
_cell.length_c   1.000
_cell.angle_alpha   90.00
_cell.angle_beta   90.00
_cell.angle_gamma   90.00
#
_symmetry.space_group_name_H-M   'P 1'
#
loop_
_entity.id
_entity.type
_entity.pdbx_description
1 polymer ?
#
loop_
_entity_poly.entity_id
_entity_poly.type
_entity_poly.pdbx_seq_one_letter_code
_entity_poly.pdbx_strand_id
1 'polypeptide(L)'
;MNTNKFGNTGGSFGQTGAQFGSTYAGMGGADSKISLRGKLTNLEELIKSVSEDMNFNIKEVQVLKSEKDTLEQVLIMKTQDVKKSLTNELNRIEEEMRRHFAHQKAENGRLQDQISKIKGEKTALTQQLLGLQKRITEVEIQIGAEEQ
;
A
#
# COMPACT_ATOMS: atom_id res chain seq x y z
N MET A 1 5.73 10.37 -9.19
CA MET A 1 5.87 11.09 -7.91
C MET A 1 4.67 12.02 -7.79
N ASN A 2 3.68 11.64 -6.99
CA ASN A 2 2.43 12.39 -6.85
C ASN A 2 2.44 13.07 -5.48
N THR A 3 2.46 14.41 -5.46
CA THR A 3 2.55 15.25 -4.28
C THR A 3 1.15 15.54 -3.73
N ASN A 4 0.72 14.80 -2.72
CA ASN A 4 -0.48 15.17 -1.96
C ASN A 4 -0.16 16.37 -1.05
N LYS A 5 -0.68 17.52 -1.45
CA LYS A 5 -0.81 18.74 -0.64
C LYS A 5 -1.76 18.45 0.54
N PHE A 6 -1.28 18.62 1.76
CA PHE A 6 -2.12 18.63 2.96
C PHE A 6 -3.02 19.87 2.93
N GLY A 7 -4.33 19.62 3.03
CA GLY A 7 -5.37 20.62 3.12
C GLY A 7 -5.32 21.39 4.43
N ASN A 8 -5.28 22.70 4.28
CA ASN A 8 -5.46 23.76 5.27
C ASN A 8 -6.83 23.65 5.97
N THR A 9 -6.85 23.40 7.28
CA THR A 9 -8.03 23.63 8.13
C THR A 9 -7.80 24.81 9.08
N GLY A 10 -7.69 26.01 8.49
CA GLY A 10 -7.94 27.27 9.18
C GLY A 10 -9.44 27.54 9.23
N GLY A 11 -10.11 27.04 10.27
CA GLY A 11 -11.51 27.35 10.57
C GLY A 11 -11.62 28.65 11.35
N SER A 12 -11.95 29.72 10.64
CA SER A 12 -12.26 31.06 11.15
C SER A 12 -13.40 31.03 12.16
N PHE A 13 -13.12 31.38 13.43
CA PHE A 13 -14.13 31.69 14.44
C PHE A 13 -14.55 33.15 14.26
N GLY A 14 -15.63 33.36 13.50
CA GLY A 14 -16.17 34.68 13.19
C GLY A 14 -17.69 34.71 13.23
N GLN A 15 -18.22 35.32 14.29
CA GLN A 15 -19.23 36.37 14.22
C GLN A 15 -20.63 36.00 13.68
N THR A 16 -21.51 35.57 14.59
CA THR A 16 -22.91 36.00 14.67
C THR A 16 -23.07 36.62 16.07
N GLY A 17 -23.58 37.82 16.31
CA GLY A 17 -24.59 38.56 15.57
C GLY A 17 -25.74 38.87 16.53
N ALA A 18 -25.49 39.77 17.48
CA ALA A 18 -26.43 40.66 18.18
C ALA A 18 -27.88 40.18 18.45
N GLN A 19 -28.20 39.89 19.72
CA GLN A 19 -29.41 40.38 20.42
C GLN A 19 -29.40 39.93 21.89
N PHE A 20 -28.86 40.75 22.77
CA PHE A 20 -29.30 40.74 24.18
C PHE A 20 -29.40 42.19 24.65
N GLY A 21 -30.55 42.78 24.31
CA GLY A 21 -30.91 44.14 24.68
C GLY A 21 -31.18 44.24 26.17
N SER A 22 -30.47 45.15 26.82
CA SER A 22 -31.00 46.18 27.71
C SER A 22 -32.43 45.98 28.24
N THR A 23 -32.58 45.62 29.52
CA THR A 23 -33.54 46.27 30.43
C THR A 23 -33.25 45.91 31.90
N TYR A 24 -32.41 46.70 32.57
CA TYR A 24 -32.38 46.77 34.04
C TYR A 24 -32.58 48.22 34.45
N ALA A 25 -33.79 48.73 34.26
CA ALA A 25 -34.21 49.99 34.85
C ALA A 25 -35.74 50.03 34.96
N GLY A 26 -36.23 49.97 36.20
CA GLY A 26 -37.54 50.50 36.59
C GLY A 26 -38.73 49.55 36.48
N MET A 27 -39.12 48.93 37.60
CA MET A 27 -40.41 49.26 38.23
C MET A 27 -40.46 48.69 39.65
N GLY A 28 -40.73 49.58 40.60
CA GLY A 28 -40.96 49.22 41.99
C GLY A 28 -42.38 48.72 42.24
N GLY A 29 -42.54 48.09 43.40
CA GLY A 29 -43.82 47.96 44.08
C GLY A 29 -44.53 46.63 43.87
N ALA A 30 -44.80 45.97 44.99
CA ALA A 30 -45.72 44.84 45.18
C ALA A 30 -45.23 43.45 44.73
N ASP A 31 -44.60 42.77 45.68
CA ASP A 31 -45.17 41.54 46.21
C ASP A 31 -45.54 40.44 45.20
N SER A 32 -44.54 39.73 44.70
CA SER A 32 -44.44 38.29 44.92
C SER A 32 -43.27 37.72 44.12
N LYS A 33 -42.52 36.85 44.79
CA LYS A 33 -41.90 35.65 44.20
C LYS A 33 -42.43 35.39 42.78
N ILE A 34 -41.57 35.09 41.80
CA ILE A 34 -41.95 34.10 40.77
C ILE A 34 -42.65 33.01 41.56
N SER A 35 -43.97 32.90 41.39
CA SER A 35 -44.79 32.06 42.24
C SER A 35 -44.11 30.70 42.29
N LEU A 36 -44.06 30.05 43.45
CA LEU A 36 -43.47 28.70 43.54
C LEU A 36 -44.02 27.80 42.43
N ARG A 37 -45.26 28.05 42.00
CA ARG A 37 -45.91 27.50 40.81
C ARG A 37 -45.16 27.77 39.49
N GLY A 38 -44.73 29.00 39.19
CA GLY A 38 -43.99 29.32 37.97
C GLY A 38 -42.59 28.68 37.94
N LYS A 39 -41.90 28.65 39.09
CA LYS A 39 -40.62 27.91 39.19
C LYS A 39 -40.83 26.40 39.01
N LEU A 40 -41.92 25.86 39.56
CA LEU A 40 -42.30 24.46 39.40
C LEU A 40 -42.57 24.13 37.91
N THR A 41 -43.37 24.95 37.22
CA THR A 41 -43.64 24.77 35.79
C THR A 41 -42.36 24.81 34.95
N ASN A 42 -41.45 25.74 35.22
CA ASN A 42 -40.17 25.80 34.52
C ASN A 42 -39.30 24.55 34.76
N LEU A 43 -39.32 24.01 35.99
CA LEU A 43 -38.61 22.77 36.32
C LEU A 43 -39.25 21.55 35.64
N GLU A 44 -40.57 21.50 35.56
CA GLU A 44 -41.31 20.45 34.86
C GLU A 44 -40.98 20.44 33.36
N GLU A 45 -40.92 21.62 32.72
CA GLU A 45 -40.52 21.76 31.32
C GLU A 45 -39.06 21.35 31.10
N LEU A 46 -38.15 21.75 32.01
CA LEU A 46 -36.75 21.34 31.93
C LEU A 46 -36.59 19.82 32.08
N ILE A 47 -37.29 19.20 33.02
CA ILE A 47 -37.29 17.74 33.20
C ILE A 47 -37.79 17.05 31.93
N LYS A 48 -38.84 17.57 31.30
CA LYS A 48 -39.36 17.04 30.05
C LYS A 48 -38.34 17.13 28.92
N SER A 49 -37.72 18.30 28.74
CA SER A 49 -36.67 18.52 27.73
C SER A 49 -35.49 17.57 27.94
N VAL A 50 -34.98 17.46 29.16
CA VAL A 50 -33.87 16.56 29.50
C VAL A 50 -34.25 15.09 29.26
N SER A 51 -35.51 14.72 29.52
CA SER A 51 -36.00 13.37 29.25
C SER A 51 -36.06 13.07 27.75
N GLU A 52 -36.45 14.04 26.92
CA GLU A 52 -36.44 13.93 25.46
C GLU A 52 -35.01 13.79 24.93
N ASP A 53 -34.09 14.64 25.39
CA ASP A 53 -32.66 14.60 25.03
C ASP A 53 -32.01 13.27 25.44
N MET A 54 -32.32 12.78 26.64
CA MET A 54 -31.83 11.49 27.11
C MET A 54 -32.29 10.35 26.20
N ASN A 55 -33.56 10.33 25.82
CA ASN A 55 -34.10 9.31 24.91
C ASN A 55 -33.51 9.41 23.51
N PHE A 56 -33.22 10.61 23.03
CA PHE A 56 -32.51 10.82 21.77
C PHE A 56 -31.09 10.25 21.85
N ASN A 57 -30.32 10.63 22.88
CA ASN A 57 -28.95 10.16 23.06
C ASN A 57 -28.86 8.63 23.21
N ILE A 58 -29.84 7.99 23.86
CA ILE A 58 -29.92 6.53 23.93
C ILE A 58 -30.00 5.91 22.53
N LYS A 59 -30.83 6.47 21.65
CA LYS A 59 -30.97 5.98 20.27
C LYS A 59 -29.69 6.22 19.46
N GLU A 60 -29.10 7.40 19.58
CA GLU A 60 -27.86 7.75 18.89
C GLU A 60 -26.72 6.80 19.27
N VAL A 61 -26.55 6.52 20.58
CA VAL A 61 -25.58 5.53 21.08
C VAL A 61 -25.84 4.14 20.50
N GLN A 62 -27.10 3.74 20.33
CA GLN A 62 -27.44 2.44 19.75
C GLN A 62 -27.06 2.37 18.26
N VAL A 63 -27.30 3.44 17.50
CA VAL A 63 -26.88 3.54 16.09
C VAL A 63 -25.36 3.47 16.00
N LEU A 64 -24.64 4.28 16.78
CA LEU A 64 -23.18 4.30 16.80
C LEU A 64 -22.57 2.93 17.13
N LYS A 65 -23.18 2.17 18.05
CA LYS A 65 -22.76 0.79 18.33
C LYS A 65 -22.94 -0.13 17.11
N SER A 66 -24.06 -0.03 16.40
CA SER A 66 -24.29 -0.84 15.20
C SER A 66 -23.35 -0.49 14.04
N GLU A 67 -23.03 0.79 13.89
CA GLU A 67 -22.06 1.25 12.88
C GLU A 67 -20.64 0.79 13.23
N LYS A 68 -20.25 0.91 14.50
CA LYS A 68 -18.97 0.37 15.01
C LYS A 68 -18.84 -1.11 14.68
N ASP A 69 -19.84 -1.92 14.99
CA ASP A 69 -19.79 -3.37 14.76
C ASP A 69 -19.69 -3.70 13.25
N THR A 70 -20.39 -2.94 12.41
CA THR A 70 -20.30 -3.07 10.96
C THR A 70 -18.91 -2.72 10.44
N LEU A 71 -18.33 -1.61 10.92
CA LEU A 71 -16.98 -1.18 10.55
C LEU A 71 -15.92 -2.19 10.99
N GLU A 72 -16.04 -2.76 12.19
CA GLU A 72 -15.15 -3.81 12.68
C GLU A 72 -15.20 -5.06 11.79
N GLN A 73 -16.39 -5.50 11.36
CA GLN A 73 -16.54 -6.62 10.43
C GLN A 73 -15.90 -6.34 9.08
N VAL A 74 -16.15 -5.15 8.50
CA VAL A 74 -15.55 -4.75 7.22
C VAL A 74 -14.04 -4.68 7.33
N LEU A 75 -13.50 -4.14 8.42
CA LEU A 75 -12.06 -4.06 8.67
C LEU A 75 -11.44 -5.46 8.71
N ILE A 76 -12.02 -6.38 9.50
CA ILE A 76 -11.54 -7.77 9.60
C ILE A 76 -11.53 -8.43 8.22
N MET A 77 -12.63 -8.32 7.47
CA MET A 77 -12.75 -8.88 6.12
C MET A 77 -11.68 -8.32 5.19
N LYS A 78 -11.52 -6.99 5.14
CA LYS A 78 -10.51 -6.34 4.29
C LYS A 78 -9.10 -6.73 4.68
N THR A 79 -8.78 -6.82 5.97
CA THR A 79 -7.48 -7.27 6.45
C THR A 79 -7.20 -8.71 6.03
N GLN A 80 -8.19 -9.61 6.15
CA GLN A 80 -8.06 -11.01 5.75
C GLN A 80 -7.89 -11.15 4.23
N ASP A 81 -8.66 -10.42 3.43
CA ASP A 81 -8.57 -10.44 1.97
C ASP A 81 -7.20 -9.97 1.49
N VAL A 82 -6.72 -8.83 2.02
CA VAL A 82 -5.39 -8.30 1.68
C VAL A 82 -4.30 -9.28 2.10
N LYS A 83 -4.38 -9.83 3.32
CA LYS A 83 -3.41 -10.82 3.80
C LYS A 83 -3.37 -12.03 2.86
N LYS A 84 -4.54 -12.59 2.50
CA LYS A 84 -4.64 -13.75 1.61
C LYS A 84 -4.08 -13.45 0.23
N SER A 85 -4.40 -12.27 -0.34
CA SER A 85 -3.89 -11.84 -1.64
C SER A 85 -2.37 -11.73 -1.63
N LEU A 86 -1.79 -11.11 -0.60
CA LEU A 86 -0.34 -10.94 -0.49
C LEU A 86 0.36 -12.28 -0.28
N THR A 87 -0.16 -13.17 0.55
CA THR A 87 0.39 -14.52 0.74
C THR A 87 0.39 -15.33 -0.55
N ASN A 88 -0.69 -15.26 -1.33
CA ASN A 88 -0.77 -15.97 -2.61
C ASN A 88 0.24 -15.43 -3.62
N GLU A 89 0.39 -14.10 -3.70
CA GLU A 89 1.34 -13.49 -4.63
C GLU A 89 2.79 -13.78 -4.23
N LEU A 90 3.10 -13.77 -2.93
CA LEU A 90 4.40 -14.17 -2.42
C LEU A 90 4.73 -15.61 -2.81
N ASN A 91 3.82 -16.55 -2.58
CA ASN A 91 4.01 -17.95 -2.96
C ASN A 91 4.20 -18.11 -4.49
N ARG A 92 3.45 -17.35 -5.29
CA ARG A 92 3.57 -17.37 -6.76
C ARG A 92 4.96 -16.88 -7.20
N ILE A 93 5.41 -15.75 -6.66
CA ILE A 93 6.71 -15.16 -6.98
C ILE A 93 7.86 -16.08 -6.56
N GLU A 94 7.77 -16.71 -5.38
CA GLU A 94 8.79 -17.66 -4.92
C GLU A 94 8.91 -18.88 -5.85
N GLU A 95 7.78 -19.43 -6.31
CA GLU A 95 7.76 -20.52 -7.28
C GLU A 95 8.39 -20.11 -8.62
N GLU A 96 8.00 -18.95 -9.14
CA GLU A 96 8.56 -18.43 -10.39
C GLU A 96 10.05 -18.17 -10.27
N MET A 97 10.51 -17.56 -9.18
CA MET A 97 11.92 -17.30 -8.93
C MET A 97 12.73 -18.59 -8.91
N ARG A 98 12.25 -19.61 -8.19
CA ARG A 98 12.92 -20.92 -8.12
C ARG A 98 12.96 -21.61 -9.48
N ARG A 99 11.87 -21.58 -10.25
CA ARG A 99 11.82 -22.11 -11.62
C ARG A 99 12.81 -21.39 -12.54
N HIS A 100 12.85 -20.06 -12.49
CA HIS A 100 13.77 -19.26 -13.29
C HIS A 100 15.23 -19.53 -12.93
N PHE A 101 15.54 -19.64 -11.63
CA PHE A 101 16.88 -19.97 -11.18
C PHE A 101 17.32 -21.35 -11.66
N ALA A 102 16.46 -22.37 -11.56
CA ALA A 102 16.76 -23.71 -12.06
C ALA A 102 17.01 -23.72 -13.57
N HIS A 103 16.18 -23.01 -14.34
CA HIS A 103 16.35 -22.87 -15.79
C HIS A 103 17.66 -22.16 -16.13
N GLN A 104 17.96 -21.05 -15.45
CA GLN A 104 19.20 -20.30 -15.68
C GLN A 104 20.44 -21.14 -15.35
N LYS A 105 20.40 -21.93 -14.27
CA LYS A 105 21.47 -22.84 -13.91
C LYS A 105 21.69 -23.92 -14.97
N ALA A 106 20.62 -24.52 -15.48
CA ALA A 106 20.69 -25.53 -16.53
C ALA A 106 21.25 -24.95 -17.85
N GLU A 107 20.76 -23.77 -18.25
CA GLU A 107 21.22 -23.11 -19.47
C GLU A 107 22.69 -22.67 -19.37
N ASN A 108 23.11 -22.14 -18.21
CA ASN A 108 24.51 -21.84 -17.96
C ASN A 108 25.40 -23.11 -18.10
N GLY A 109 24.95 -24.25 -17.59
CA GLY A 109 25.64 -25.53 -17.78
C GLY A 109 25.77 -25.89 -19.26
N ARG A 110 24.66 -25.84 -20.00
CA ARG A 110 24.63 -26.12 -21.45
C ARG A 110 25.57 -25.22 -22.25
N LEU A 111 25.62 -23.93 -21.92
CA LEU A 111 26.52 -22.97 -22.55
C LEU A 111 27.99 -23.27 -22.23
N GLN A 112 28.31 -23.64 -21.00
CA GLN A 112 29.68 -24.04 -20.62
C GLN A 112 30.14 -25.30 -21.36
N ASP A 113 29.26 -26.28 -21.55
CA ASP A 113 29.56 -27.49 -22.32
C ASP A 113 29.84 -27.15 -23.80
N GLN A 114 29.04 -26.26 -24.40
CA GLN A 114 29.27 -25.79 -25.76
C GLN A 114 30.58 -25.03 -25.91
N ILE A 115 30.90 -24.14 -24.96
CA ILE A 115 32.18 -23.41 -24.94
C ILE A 115 33.34 -24.40 -24.89
N SER A 116 33.23 -25.43 -24.05
CA SER A 116 34.27 -26.46 -23.91
C SER A 116 34.46 -27.25 -25.20
N LYS A 117 33.35 -27.65 -25.85
CA LYS A 117 33.38 -28.32 -27.15
C LYS A 117 34.07 -27.48 -28.23
N ILE A 118 33.67 -26.21 -28.38
CA ILE A 118 34.25 -25.29 -29.37
C ILE A 118 35.76 -25.09 -29.13
N LYS A 119 36.19 -24.98 -27.86
CA LYS A 119 37.62 -24.90 -27.53
C LYS A 119 38.40 -26.15 -27.95
N GLY A 120 37.81 -27.33 -27.77
CA GLY A 120 38.38 -28.60 -28.24
C GLY A 120 38.53 -28.63 -29.76
N GLU A 121 37.45 -28.30 -30.49
CA GLU A 121 37.45 -28.23 -31.95
C GLU A 121 38.48 -27.21 -32.49
N LYS A 122 38.55 -26.02 -31.89
CA LYS A 122 39.57 -25.00 -32.23
C LYS A 122 40.98 -25.57 -32.09
N THR A 123 41.26 -26.28 -31.01
CA THR A 123 42.58 -26.87 -30.77
C THR A 123 42.91 -27.93 -31.83
N ALA A 124 41.95 -28.82 -32.14
CA ALA A 124 42.12 -29.85 -33.15
C ALA A 124 42.39 -29.25 -34.54
N LEU A 125 41.62 -28.24 -34.95
CA LEU A 125 41.83 -27.53 -36.22
C LEU A 125 43.19 -26.83 -36.26
N THR A 126 43.63 -26.24 -35.15
CA THR A 126 44.95 -25.61 -35.06
C THR A 126 46.08 -26.63 -35.25
N GLN A 127 45.96 -27.83 -34.67
CA GLN A 127 46.93 -28.90 -34.87
C GLN A 127 46.95 -29.42 -36.31
N GLN A 128 45.77 -29.58 -36.93
CA GLN A 128 45.68 -29.96 -38.34
C GLN A 128 46.32 -28.93 -39.25
N LEU A 129 46.08 -27.64 -39.01
CA LEU A 129 46.69 -26.53 -39.76
C LEU A 129 48.22 -26.57 -39.68
N LEU A 130 48.77 -26.73 -38.47
CA LEU A 130 50.23 -26.85 -38.28
C LEU A 130 50.80 -28.08 -39.00
N GLY A 131 50.09 -29.21 -38.98
CA GLY A 131 50.49 -30.43 -39.70
C GLY A 131 50.53 -30.21 -41.22
N LEU A 132 49.51 -29.55 -41.77
CA LEU A 132 49.47 -29.20 -43.19
C LEU A 132 50.58 -28.22 -43.58
N GLN A 133 50.84 -27.20 -42.76
CA GLN A 133 51.92 -26.24 -43.00
C GLN A 133 53.29 -26.92 -43.07
N LYS A 134 53.60 -27.84 -42.14
CA LYS A 134 54.86 -28.62 -42.18
C LYS A 134 54.98 -29.43 -43.46
N ARG A 135 53.90 -30.12 -43.85
CA ARG A 135 53.87 -30.94 -45.06
C ARG A 135 54.02 -30.11 -46.34
N ILE A 136 53.45 -28.90 -46.39
CA ILE A 136 53.67 -27.95 -47.48
C ILE A 136 55.16 -27.59 -47.55
N THR A 137 55.77 -27.19 -46.44
CA THR A 137 57.21 -26.85 -46.40
C THR A 137 58.11 -28.02 -46.80
N GLU A 138 57.79 -29.25 -46.38
CA GLU A 138 58.52 -30.45 -46.79
C GLU A 138 58.46 -30.67 -48.31
N VAL A 139 57.28 -30.50 -48.91
CA VAL A 139 57.08 -30.62 -50.36
C VAL A 139 57.78 -29.47 -51.11
N GLU A 140 57.71 -28.25 -50.60
CA GLU A 140 58.42 -27.09 -51.17
C GLU A 140 59.93 -27.32 -51.23
N ILE A 141 60.52 -27.93 -50.19
CA ILE A 141 61.94 -28.29 -50.16
C ILE A 141 62.26 -29.40 -51.18
N GLN A 142 61.43 -30.45 -51.25
CA GLN A 142 61.65 -31.58 -52.17
C GLN A 142 61.60 -31.13 -53.64
N ILE A 143 60.61 -30.31 -54.01
CA ILE A 143 60.49 -29.76 -55.36
C ILE A 143 61.69 -28.86 -55.70
N GLY A 144 62.09 -27.98 -54.78
CA GLY A 144 63.27 -27.11 -55.00
C GLY A 144 64.60 -27.86 -55.12
N ALA A 145 64.68 -29.10 -54.63
CA ALA A 145 65.86 -29.96 -54.75
C ALA A 145 65.91 -30.75 -56.07
N GLU A 146 64.78 -30.93 -56.77
CA GLU A 146 64.74 -31.62 -58.08
C GLU A 146 65.09 -30.68 -59.26
N GLU A 147 65.14 -29.36 -59.04
CA GLU A 147 65.47 -28.35 -60.06
C GLU A 147 66.96 -27.90 -60.08
N GLN A 148 67.83 -28.47 -59.24
CA GLN A 148 69.29 -28.21 -59.22
C GLN A 148 70.10 -29.42 -59.69
#